data_AF-A0A2V8KKZ2-F1
#
_entry.id   AF-A0A2V8KKZ2-F1
#
_cell.length_a   1.000
_cell.length_b   1.000
_cell.length_c   1.000
_cell.angle_alpha   90.00
_cell.angle_beta   90.00
_cell.angle_gamma   90.00
#
_symmetry.space_group_name_H-M   'P 1'
#
loop_
_entity.id
_entity.type
_entity.pdbx_description
1 polymer ?
#
loop_
_entity_poly.entity_id
_entity_poly.type
_entity_poly.pdbx_seq_one_letter_code
_entity_poly.pdbx_strand_id
1 'polypeptide(L)'
;MGELRQGIERIQRRAAKKAAELNSWLHTTLEAYEERILPIDRSVAEEWGRMNVPDPLPAIDGLLAATAKIYGLSFVTRNTKDVVRTGVTCLNPFS
;
A
#
# COMPACT_ATOMS: atom_id res chain seq x y z
N MET A 1 4.48 -2.73 0.17
CA MET A 1 5.88 -3.19 0.38
C MET A 1 6.50 -2.71 1.68
N GLY A 2 6.72 -1.40 1.84
CA GLY A 2 7.40 -0.85 3.01
C GLY A 2 6.76 -1.21 4.36
N GLU A 3 5.43 -1.17 4.45
CA GLU A 3 4.71 -1.50 5.68
C GLU A 3 4.92 -2.96 6.14
N LEU A 4 4.95 -3.91 5.21
CA LEU A 4 5.20 -5.33 5.51
C LEU A 4 6.62 -5.51 6.06
N ARG A 5 7.63 -4.94 5.39
CA ARG A 5 9.02 -4.96 5.84
C ARG A 5 9.16 -4.34 7.23
N GLN A 6 8.60 -3.15 7.44
CA GLN A 6 8.62 -2.46 8.73
C GLN A 6 7.98 -3.32 9.84
N GLY A 7 6.86 -3.97 9.56
CA GLY A 7 6.19 -4.89 10.49
C GLY A 7 7.09 -6.06 10.90
N ILE A 8 7.79 -6.66 9.93
CA ILE A 8 8.74 -7.76 10.19
C ILE A 8 9.92 -7.28 11.04
N GLU A 9 10.53 -6.14 10.72
CA GLU A 9 11.65 -5.60 11.50
C GLU A 9 11.24 -5.28 12.95
N ARG A 10 10.00 -4.81 13.15
CA ARG A 10 9.46 -4.61 14.51
C ARG A 10 9.31 -5.93 15.27
N ILE A 11 8.91 -7.01 14.60
CA ILE A 11 8.77 -8.34 15.20
C ILE A 11 10.13 -8.96 15.48
N GLN A 12 11.13 -8.76 14.61
CA GLN A 12 12.49 -9.27 14.77
C GLN A 12 13.08 -8.89 16.13
N ARG A 13 12.81 -7.68 16.62
CA ARG A 13 13.29 -7.20 17.93
C ARG A 13 12.74 -7.98 19.13
N ARG A 14 11.64 -8.72 18.98
CA ARG A 14 10.97 -9.44 20.08
C ARG A 14 10.81 -10.95 19.85
N ALA A 15 10.85 -11.41 18.60
CA ALA A 15 10.60 -12.81 18.24
C ALA A 15 11.30 -13.16 16.91
N ALA A 16 12.61 -13.43 16.97
CA ALA A 16 13.43 -13.72 15.79
C ALA A 16 12.91 -14.89 14.95
N LYS A 17 12.47 -16.00 15.57
CA LYS A 17 11.92 -17.15 14.84
C LYS A 17 10.69 -16.76 14.01
N LYS A 18 9.74 -16.03 14.60
CA LYS A 18 8.53 -15.57 13.90
C LYS A 18 8.85 -14.59 12.78
N ALA A 19 9.83 -13.70 12.99
CA ALA A 19 10.27 -12.79 11.95
C ALA A 19 10.96 -13.51 10.78
N ALA A 20 11.72 -14.58 11.04
CA ALA A 20 12.29 -15.43 10.00
C ALA A 20 11.19 -16.11 9.14
N GLU A 21 10.15 -16.64 9.78
CA GLU A 21 8.99 -17.22 9.09
C GLU A 21 8.28 -16.18 8.20
N LEU A 22 8.03 -14.97 8.73
CA LEU A 22 7.43 -13.87 7.96
C LEU A 22 8.34 -13.36 6.83
N ASN A 23 9.65 -13.39 7.02
CA ASN A 23 10.61 -13.04 5.98
C ASN A 23 10.56 -14.02 4.82
N SER A 24 10.52 -15.32 5.10
CA SER A 24 10.37 -16.36 4.07
C SER A 24 9.04 -16.20 3.32
N TRP A 25 7.94 -15.98 4.04
CA TRP A 25 6.65 -15.71 3.43
C TRP A 25 6.66 -14.46 2.54
N LEU A 26 7.26 -13.36 3.02
CA LEU A 26 7.35 -12.14 2.25
C LEU A 26 8.16 -12.39 0.97
N HIS A 27 9.32 -13.03 1.07
CA HIS A 27 10.18 -13.32 -0.09
C HIS A 27 9.43 -14.08 -1.19
N THR A 28 8.80 -15.21 -0.87
CA THR A 28 8.02 -16.00 -1.84
C THR A 28 6.83 -15.21 -2.40
N THR A 29 6.22 -14.34 -1.60
CA THR A 29 5.15 -13.46 -2.08
C THR A 29 5.70 -12.45 -3.08
N LEU A 30 6.88 -11.89 -2.88
CA LEU A 30 7.46 -10.93 -3.83
C LEU A 30 7.84 -11.57 -5.15
N GLU A 31 8.39 -12.78 -5.12
CA GLU A 31 8.67 -13.56 -6.33
C GLU A 31 7.38 -13.83 -7.12
N ALA A 32 6.29 -14.22 -6.45
CA ALA A 32 5.01 -14.51 -7.10
C ALA A 32 4.29 -13.27 -7.70
N TYR A 33 4.68 -12.06 -7.29
CA TYR A 33 4.08 -10.81 -7.73
C TYR A 33 5.08 -9.84 -8.35
N GLU A 34 6.28 -10.28 -8.71
CA GLU A 34 7.40 -9.44 -9.15
C GLU A 34 6.99 -8.41 -10.22
N GLU A 35 6.35 -8.88 -11.30
CA GLU A 35 5.87 -8.03 -12.40
C GLU A 35 4.68 -7.12 -12.05
N ARG A 36 4.08 -7.31 -10.87
CA ARG A 36 2.90 -6.60 -10.38
C ARG A 36 3.21 -5.67 -9.20
N ILE A 37 4.49 -5.49 -8.85
CA ILE A 37 4.90 -4.51 -7.85
C ILE A 37 5.06 -3.16 -8.54
N LEU A 38 4.10 -2.27 -8.33
CA LEU A 38 4.10 -0.94 -8.94
C LEU A 38 5.03 0.03 -8.19
N PRO A 39 5.90 0.77 -8.90
CA PRO A 39 6.75 1.79 -8.29
C PRO A 39 5.94 3.04 -7.93
N ILE A 40 6.48 3.84 -7.01
CA ILE A 40 6.05 5.22 -6.83
C ILE A 40 6.93 6.08 -7.75
N ASP A 41 6.43 6.34 -8.95
CA ASP A 41 7.10 7.18 -9.93
C ASP A 41 6.64 8.65 -9.85
N ARG A 42 7.14 9.49 -10.78
CA ARG A 42 6.76 10.91 -10.84
C ARG A 42 5.26 11.12 -10.97
N SER A 43 4.58 10.34 -11.79
CA SER A 43 3.15 10.51 -12.06
C SER A 43 2.32 10.20 -10.80
N VAL A 44 2.71 9.17 -10.05
CA VAL A 44 2.14 8.84 -8.75
C VAL A 44 2.37 9.97 -7.74
N ALA A 45 3.60 10.50 -7.67
CA ALA A 45 3.93 11.57 -6.73
C ALA A 45 3.17 12.88 -7.03
N GLU A 46 3.00 13.24 -8.30
CA GLU A 46 2.21 14.42 -8.70
C GLU A 46 0.73 14.25 -8.38
N GLU A 47 0.16 13.07 -8.65
CA GLU A 47 -1.25 12.79 -8.32
C GLU A 47 -1.50 12.76 -6.82
N TRP A 48 -0.57 12.20 -6.06
CA TRP A 48 -0.58 12.28 -4.60
C TRP A 48 -0.60 13.73 -4.12
N GLY A 49 0.24 14.60 -4.69
CA GLY A 49 0.24 16.02 -4.34
C GLY A 49 -1.11 16.70 -4.59
N ARG A 50 -1.75 16.41 -5.72
CA ARG A 50 -3.09 16.93 -6.06
C ARG A 50 -4.18 16.38 -5.12
N MET A 51 -4.15 15.10 -4.78
CA MET A 51 -5.14 14.46 -3.89
C MET A 51 -5.16 15.01 -2.47
N ASN A 52 -4.06 15.57 -1.99
CA ASN A 52 -3.93 16.02 -0.60
C ASN A 52 -4.43 17.45 -0.35
N VAL A 53 -5.04 18.09 -1.35
CA VAL A 53 -5.57 19.46 -1.24
C VAL A 53 -7.09 19.45 -1.51
N PRO A 54 -7.90 20.13 -0.67
CA PRO A 54 -7.52 20.81 0.58
C PRO A 54 -7.32 19.86 1.78
N ASP A 55 -7.81 18.62 1.68
CA ASP A 55 -7.88 17.68 2.80
C ASP A 55 -6.81 16.57 2.67
N PRO A 56 -5.69 16.65 3.42
CA PRO A 56 -4.63 15.67 3.32
C PRO A 56 -5.04 14.30 3.88
N LEU A 57 -4.47 13.26 3.28
CA LEU A 57 -4.54 11.86 3.71
C LEU A 57 -3.29 11.50 4.51
N PRO A 58 -3.32 10.39 5.27
CA PRO A 58 -2.09 9.74 5.69
C PRO A 58 -1.18 9.50 4.48
N ALA A 59 0.10 9.85 4.59
CA ALA A 59 1.00 9.88 3.43
C ALA A 59 1.06 8.54 2.67
N ILE A 60 1.09 7.41 3.40
CA ILE A 60 1.12 6.06 2.81
C ILE A 60 -0.19 5.76 2.08
N ASP A 61 -1.34 5.98 2.73
CA ASP A 61 -2.65 5.72 2.12
C ASP A 61 -2.87 6.58 0.88
N GLY A 62 -2.46 7.85 0.93
CA GLY A 62 -2.51 8.74 -0.22
C GLY A 62 -1.63 8.25 -1.37
N LEU A 63 -0.41 7.77 -1.10
CA LEU A 63 0.48 7.25 -2.13
C LEU A 63 -0.10 5.98 -2.77
N LEU A 64 -0.64 5.07 -1.97
CA LEU A 64 -1.29 3.87 -2.49
C LEU A 64 -2.52 4.24 -3.35
N ALA A 65 -3.34 5.21 -2.91
CA ALA A 65 -4.53 5.66 -3.64
C ALA A 65 -4.16 6.34 -4.96
N ALA A 66 -3.12 7.19 -4.95
CA ALA A 66 -2.57 7.80 -6.15
C ALA A 66 -2.05 6.75 -7.14
N THR A 67 -1.32 5.74 -6.66
CA THR A 67 -0.89 4.61 -7.51
C THR A 67 -2.09 3.91 -8.12
N ALA A 68 -3.11 3.55 -7.34
CA ALA A 68 -4.29 2.89 -7.88
C ALA A 68 -4.99 3.76 -8.94
N LYS A 69 -5.07 5.08 -8.75
CA LYS A 69 -5.70 5.99 -9.71
C LYS A 69 -4.90 6.12 -11.01
N ILE A 70 -3.58 6.31 -10.93
CA ILE A 70 -2.71 6.43 -12.09
C ILE A 70 -2.75 5.18 -12.97
N TYR A 71 -2.80 4.00 -12.34
CA TYR A 71 -2.80 2.73 -13.06
C TYR A 71 -4.22 2.20 -13.36
N GLY A 72 -5.29 2.96 -13.07
CA GLY A 72 -6.67 2.57 -13.36
C GLY A 72 -7.16 1.34 -12.57
N LEU A 73 -6.63 1.12 -11.37
CA LEU A 73 -6.90 -0.03 -10.52
C LEU A 73 -8.00 0.24 -9.48
N SER A 74 -8.56 -0.85 -8.96
CA SER A 74 -9.43 -0.78 -7.77
C SER A 74 -8.60 -0.88 -6.50
N PHE A 75 -8.81 0.06 -5.58
CA PHE A 75 -8.20 0.10 -4.27
C PHE A 75 -8.96 -0.81 -3.30
N VAL A 76 -8.37 -1.96 -2.97
CA VAL A 76 -8.98 -2.94 -2.06
C VAL A 76 -8.61 -2.60 -0.62
N THR A 77 -9.57 -2.20 0.20
CA THR A 77 -9.33 -1.82 1.60
C THR A 77 -10.56 -2.03 2.48
N ARG A 78 -10.32 -2.32 3.76
CA ARG A 78 -11.37 -2.29 4.79
C ARG A 78 -11.81 -0.86 5.11
N ASN A 79 -10.89 0.11 5.08
CA ASN A 79 -11.20 1.51 5.40
C ASN A 79 -11.47 2.30 4.13
N THR A 80 -12.70 2.24 3.63
CA THR A 80 -13.09 2.94 2.40
C THR A 80 -13.34 4.43 2.60
N LYS A 81 -13.58 4.89 3.83
CA LYS A 81 -13.99 6.28 4.12
C LYS A 81 -12.97 7.31 3.63
N ASP A 82 -11.70 7.05 3.89
CA ASP A 82 -10.62 7.98 3.54
C ASP A 82 -10.27 7.93 2.05
N VAL A 83 -10.54 6.81 1.39
CA VAL A 83 -10.12 6.56 0.01
C VAL A 83 -11.19 6.98 -0.99
N VAL A 84 -12.48 6.86 -0.67
CA VAL A 84 -13.59 7.22 -1.58
C VAL A 84 -13.52 8.68 -2.02
N ARG A 85 -13.10 9.60 -1.15
CA ARG A 85 -12.98 11.05 -1.49
C ARG A 85 -11.88 11.35 -2.53
N THR A 86 -10.97 10.41 -2.79
CA THR A 86 -9.86 10.59 -3.75
C THR A 86 -10.28 10.39 -5.21
N GLY A 87 -11.50 9.88 -5.42
CA GLY A 87 -12.02 9.52 -6.73
C GLY A 87 -11.46 8.20 -7.29
N VAL A 88 -10.72 7.43 -6.50
CA VAL A 88 -10.28 6.08 -6.90
C VAL A 88 -11.41 5.07 -6.66
N THR A 89 -11.53 4.08 -7.54
CA THR A 89 -12.47 2.96 -7.36
C THR A 89 -12.07 2.17 -6.11
N CYS A 90 -13.00 1.94 -5.19
CA CYS A 90 -12.74 1.24 -3.94
C CYS A 90 -13.54 -0.05 -3.84
N LEU A 91 -12.94 -1.11 -3.30
CA LEU A 91 -13.60 -2.38 -2.98
C LEU A 91 -13.32 -2.78 -1.53
N ASN A 92 -14.37 -3.02 -0.74
CA ASN A 92 -14.23 -3.60 0.59
C ASN A 92 -14.48 -5.11 0.52
N PRO A 93 -13.48 -5.97 0.78
CA PRO A 93 -13.66 -7.42 0.71
C PRO A 93 -14.31 -8.03 1.96
N PHE A 94 -14.67 -7.21 2.96
CA PHE A 94 -15.27 -7.63 4.22
C PHE A 94 -16.74 -7.20 4.39
N SER A 95 -17.33 -6.61 3.35
CA SER A 95 -18.76 -6.24 3.31
C SER A 95 -19.62 -7.34 2.69
#